data_AF-A0A2M9P5T7-F1
#
_entry.id   AF-A0A2M9P5T7-F1
#
_cell.length_a   1.000
_cell.length_b   1.000
_cell.length_c   1.000
_cell.angle_alpha   90.00
_cell.angle_beta   90.00
_cell.angle_gamma   90.00
#
_symmetry.space_group_name_H-M   'P 1'
#
loop_
_entity.id
_entity.type
_entity.pdbx_description
1 polymer ?
#
loop_
_entity_poly.entity_id
_entity_poly.type
_entity_poly.pdbx_seq_one_letter_code
_entity_poly.pdbx_strand_id
1 'polypeptide(L)'
;PPLAIRRLKDEVAGDLPAKTRRLHPRLMPTEQADAYEVARLKLANGGPGAALKMLHHLRTVSVHPTISAGEGNQQFIEASGRLSATFEILREIASRQERALVFIEHRQMQHRFIELA
;
A
#
# COMPACT_ATOMS: atom_id res chain seq x y z
N PRO A 1 8.85 -42.93 -4.44
CA PRO A 1 7.62 -42.34 -3.84
C PRO A 1 7.37 -40.91 -4.36
N PRO A 2 6.11 -40.46 -4.52
CA PRO A 2 5.83 -39.09 -4.92
C PRO A 2 6.14 -38.11 -3.78
N LEU A 3 6.86 -37.03 -4.10
CA LEU A 3 7.43 -36.08 -3.13
C LEU A 3 6.46 -34.96 -2.70
N ALA A 4 5.34 -34.78 -3.39
CA ALA A 4 4.34 -33.75 -3.06
C ALA A 4 2.95 -34.09 -3.62
N ILE A 5 1.92 -33.50 -3.00
CA ILE A 5 0.52 -33.57 -3.42
C ILE A 5 0.04 -32.14 -3.73
N ARG A 6 -0.55 -31.95 -4.92
CA ARG A 6 -1.19 -30.70 -5.35
C ARG A 6 -2.71 -30.87 -5.38
N ARG A 7 -3.44 -29.91 -4.80
CA ARG A 7 -4.91 -29.84 -4.86
C ARG A 7 -5.33 -28.39 -5.12
N LEU A 8 -6.23 -28.17 -6.06
CA LEU A 8 -6.79 -26.85 -6.35
C LEU A 8 -7.93 -26.55 -5.38
N LYS A 9 -8.16 -25.26 -5.06
CA LYS A 9 -9.27 -24.88 -4.17
C LYS A 9 -10.62 -25.33 -4.70
N ASP A 10 -10.78 -25.32 -6.03
CA ASP A 10 -11.99 -25.77 -6.72
C ASP A 10 -12.24 -27.29 -6.56
N GLU A 11 -11.20 -28.07 -6.24
CA GLU A 11 -11.30 -29.54 -6.05
C GLU A 11 -11.62 -29.93 -4.61
N VAL A 12 -11.29 -29.09 -3.62
CA VAL A 12 -11.36 -29.46 -2.19
C VAL A 12 -12.17 -28.51 -1.30
N ALA A 13 -12.54 -27.33 -1.79
CA ALA A 13 -13.16 -26.29 -0.98
C ALA A 13 -14.26 -25.54 -1.76
N GLY A 14 -15.23 -26.30 -2.29
CA GLY A 14 -16.34 -25.78 -3.09
C GLY A 14 -17.38 -24.96 -2.30
N ASP A 15 -17.32 -24.99 -0.96
CA ASP A 15 -18.15 -24.22 -0.04
C ASP A 15 -17.59 -22.81 0.25
N LEU A 16 -16.35 -22.53 -0.15
CA LEU A 16 -15.75 -21.20 0.03
C LEU A 16 -16.34 -20.19 -0.96
N PRO A 17 -16.64 -18.95 -0.50
CA PRO A 17 -17.06 -17.90 -1.41
C PRO A 17 -15.96 -17.57 -2.42
N ALA A 18 -16.38 -17.20 -3.63
CA ALA A 18 -15.47 -16.83 -4.70
C ALA A 18 -14.62 -15.60 -4.33
N LYS A 19 -13.32 -15.67 -4.61
CA LYS A 19 -12.41 -14.54 -4.40
C LYS A 19 -12.72 -13.43 -5.39
N THR A 20 -13.08 -12.26 -4.88
CA THR A 20 -13.23 -11.04 -5.71
C THR A 20 -11.99 -10.14 -5.60
N ARG A 21 -11.73 -9.33 -6.63
CA ARG A 21 -10.65 -8.33 -6.63
C ARG A 21 -11.23 -6.98 -7.02
N ARG A 22 -11.04 -5.99 -6.16
CA ARG A 22 -11.44 -4.59 -6.40
C ARG A 22 -10.19 -3.72 -6.47
N LEU A 23 -10.13 -2.84 -7.47
CA LEU A 23 -9.09 -1.82 -7.60
C LEU A 23 -9.66 -0.51 -7.08
N HIS A 24 -8.90 0.16 -6.21
CA HIS A 24 -9.28 1.43 -5.60
C HIS A 24 -8.34 2.54 -6.07
N PRO A 25 -8.53 3.09 -7.29
CA PRO A 25 -7.74 4.21 -7.75
C PRO A 25 -8.02 5.45 -6.91
N ARG A 26 -6.94 6.15 -6.54
CA ARG A 26 -6.98 7.45 -5.87
C ARG A 26 -5.92 8.35 -6.49
N LEU A 27 -6.28 9.62 -6.62
CA LEU A 27 -5.32 10.66 -6.99
C LEU A 27 -4.35 10.90 -5.82
N MET A 28 -3.12 11.25 -6.15
CA MET A 28 -2.17 11.72 -5.14
C MET A 28 -2.60 13.11 -4.67
N PRO A 29 -2.65 13.38 -3.37
CA PRO A 29 -2.72 14.74 -2.83
C PRO A 29 -1.55 15.59 -3.35
N THR A 30 -1.72 16.91 -3.35
CA THR A 30 -0.74 17.85 -3.92
C THR A 30 0.67 17.60 -3.40
N GLU A 31 0.85 17.52 -2.07
CA GLU A 31 2.15 17.27 -1.45
C GLU A 31 2.79 15.95 -1.93
N GLN A 32 1.99 14.89 -2.03
CA GLN A 32 2.45 13.59 -2.52
C GLN A 32 2.83 13.65 -4.00
N ALA A 33 2.05 14.35 -4.81
CA ALA A 33 2.31 14.52 -6.23
C ALA A 33 3.62 15.30 -6.45
N ASP A 34 3.83 16.38 -5.71
CA ASP A 34 5.05 17.20 -5.79
C ASP A 34 6.29 16.39 -5.39
N ALA A 35 6.22 15.65 -4.27
CA ALA A 35 7.29 14.75 -3.84
C ALA A 35 7.58 13.66 -4.89
N TYR A 36 6.54 13.14 -5.53
CA TYR A 36 6.66 12.13 -6.58
C TYR A 36 7.36 12.71 -7.82
N GLU A 37 6.98 13.90 -8.26
CA GLU A 37 7.60 14.58 -9.40
C GLU A 37 9.08 14.88 -9.16
N VAL A 38 9.44 15.33 -7.95
CA VAL A 38 10.85 15.51 -7.56
C VAL A 38 11.62 14.18 -7.65
N ALA A 39 11.05 13.08 -7.16
CA ALA A 39 11.66 11.75 -7.26
C ALA A 39 11.77 11.30 -8.73
N ARG A 40 10.77 11.59 -9.57
CA ARG A 40 10.74 11.26 -11.00
C ARG A 40 11.81 12.01 -11.77
N LEU A 41 12.02 13.30 -11.51
CA LEU A 41 13.06 14.09 -12.14
C LEU A 41 14.47 13.59 -11.76
N LYS A 42 14.67 13.20 -10.49
CA LYS A 42 15.93 12.59 -10.04
C LYS A 42 16.21 11.24 -10.73
N LEU A 43 15.19 10.48 -11.11
CA LEU A 43 15.34 9.24 -11.90
C LEU A 43 15.91 9.53 -13.29
N ALA A 44 15.36 10.52 -13.99
CA ALA A 44 15.76 10.85 -15.35
C ALA A 44 17.24 11.27 -15.45
N ASN A 45 17.80 11.80 -14.36
CA ASN A 45 19.15 12.35 -14.29
C ASN A 45 20.17 11.40 -13.61
N GLY A 46 19.80 10.17 -13.27
CA GLY A 46 20.64 9.23 -12.52
C GLY A 46 21.65 8.45 -13.36
N GLY A 47 22.84 8.18 -12.80
CA GLY A 47 23.87 7.34 -13.42
C GLY A 47 23.60 5.83 -13.34
N PRO A 48 24.48 4.99 -13.93
CA PRO A 48 24.35 3.53 -13.91
C PRO A 48 24.22 2.98 -12.48
N GLY A 49 23.17 2.20 -12.20
CA GLY A 49 22.87 1.66 -10.86
C GLY A 49 21.97 2.54 -9.98
N ALA A 50 21.76 3.81 -10.32
CA ALA A 50 20.84 4.70 -9.59
C ALA A 50 19.36 4.36 -9.83
N ALA A 51 19.04 3.69 -10.95
CA ALA A 51 17.67 3.39 -11.36
C ALA A 51 16.89 2.54 -10.34
N LEU A 52 17.50 1.46 -9.81
CA LEU A 52 16.82 0.59 -8.83
C LEU A 52 16.57 1.30 -7.50
N LYS A 53 17.57 2.03 -6.99
CA LYS A 53 17.43 2.86 -5.79
C LYS A 53 16.32 3.89 -5.95
N MET A 54 16.20 4.47 -7.14
CA MET A 54 15.19 5.47 -7.42
C MET A 54 13.79 4.87 -7.65
N LEU A 55 13.67 3.70 -8.29
CA LEU A 55 12.40 2.96 -8.37
C LEU A 55 11.89 2.59 -6.98
N HIS A 56 12.78 2.18 -6.08
CA HIS A 56 12.42 1.96 -4.68
C HIS A 56 11.94 3.24 -4.01
N HIS A 57 12.62 4.36 -4.22
CA HIS A 57 12.20 5.67 -3.70
C HIS A 57 10.83 6.10 -4.24
N LEU A 58 10.57 5.98 -5.55
CA LEU A 58 9.26 6.25 -6.15
C LEU A 58 8.16 5.37 -5.55
N ARG A 59 8.45 4.08 -5.29
CA ARG A 59 7.52 3.18 -4.61
C ARG A 59 7.19 3.67 -3.21
N THR A 60 8.18 4.14 -2.45
CA THR A 60 8.00 4.70 -1.10
C THR A 60 7.14 5.97 -1.15
N VAL A 61 7.47 6.94 -2.01
CA VAL A 61 6.69 8.19 -2.13
C VAL A 61 5.25 7.92 -2.56
N SER A 62 5.05 6.94 -3.45
CA SER A 62 3.70 6.52 -3.85
C SER A 62 2.89 5.88 -2.72
N VAL A 63 3.55 5.37 -1.67
CA VAL A 63 2.88 4.92 -0.44
C VAL A 63 2.60 6.12 0.46
N HIS A 64 3.59 6.98 0.69
CA HIS A 64 3.45 8.18 1.51
C HIS A 64 4.58 9.18 1.20
N PRO A 65 4.32 10.50 1.11
CA PRO A 65 5.37 11.50 0.87
C PRO A 65 6.45 11.50 1.95
N THR A 66 6.04 11.50 3.23
CA THR A 66 6.97 11.56 4.37
C THR A 66 6.56 10.62 5.50
N ILE A 67 7.19 9.44 5.61
CA ILE A 67 6.79 8.43 6.62
C ILE A 67 7.19 8.85 8.05
N SER A 68 8.25 9.66 8.19
CA SER A 68 8.86 10.02 9.47
C SER A 68 8.38 11.36 10.04
N ALA A 69 7.44 12.05 9.40
CA ALA A 69 6.98 13.34 9.87
C ALA A 69 6.14 13.21 11.16
N GLY A 70 6.38 14.10 12.11
CA GLY A 70 5.64 14.22 13.37
C GLY A 70 4.27 14.89 13.21
N GLU A 71 3.54 14.54 12.17
CA GLU A 71 2.22 15.08 11.87
C GLU A 71 1.13 14.39 12.70
N GLY A 72 0.03 15.11 12.94
CA GLY A 72 -1.15 14.51 13.55
C GLY A 72 -1.72 13.38 12.67
N ASN A 73 -2.31 12.36 13.29
CA ASN A 73 -2.76 11.15 12.60
C ASN A 73 -3.64 11.44 11.38
N GLN A 74 -4.57 12.40 11.48
CA GLN A 74 -5.46 12.75 10.38
C GLN A 74 -4.71 13.39 9.21
N GLN A 75 -3.81 14.33 9.48
CA GLN A 75 -2.99 14.99 8.46
C GLN A 75 -2.11 13.98 7.73
N PHE A 76 -1.51 13.06 8.49
CA PHE A 76 -0.71 11.97 7.94
C PHE A 76 -1.54 11.06 7.01
N ILE A 77 -2.78 10.72 7.38
CA ILE A 77 -3.66 9.91 6.51
C ILE A 77 -4.02 10.68 5.22
N GLU A 78 -4.29 11.98 5.34
CA GLU A 78 -4.68 12.85 4.22
C GLU A 78 -3.53 13.18 3.27
N ALA A 79 -2.28 13.14 3.75
CA ALA A 79 -1.08 13.33 2.95
C ALA A 79 -0.83 12.21 1.93
N SER A 80 -1.52 11.06 2.03
CA SER A 80 -1.42 9.96 1.07
C SER A 80 -2.77 9.50 0.53
N GLY A 81 -2.88 9.47 -0.81
CA GLY A 81 -4.07 8.96 -1.48
C GLY A 81 -4.32 7.47 -1.17
N ARG A 82 -3.26 6.67 -0.99
CA ARG A 82 -3.39 5.24 -0.62
C ARG A 82 -3.84 5.05 0.81
N LEU A 83 -3.33 5.84 1.76
CA LEU A 83 -3.77 5.75 3.16
C LEU A 83 -5.21 6.23 3.31
N SER A 84 -5.55 7.36 2.71
CA SER A 84 -6.92 7.87 2.69
C SER A 84 -7.92 6.82 2.20
N ALA A 85 -7.67 6.17 1.06
CA ALA A 85 -8.51 5.06 0.60
C ALA A 85 -8.49 3.85 1.54
N THR A 86 -7.34 3.49 2.10
CA THR A 86 -7.24 2.34 3.00
C THR A 86 -8.11 2.55 4.24
N PHE A 87 -8.05 3.72 4.87
CA PHE A 87 -8.87 4.03 6.05
C PHE A 87 -10.36 4.19 5.72
N GLU A 88 -10.71 4.70 4.52
CA GLU A 88 -12.08 4.66 4.02
C GLU A 88 -12.62 3.22 3.92
N ILE A 89 -11.85 2.32 3.29
CA ILE A 89 -12.20 0.90 3.15
C ILE A 89 -12.30 0.21 4.51
N LEU A 90 -11.35 0.46 5.41
CA LEU A 90 -11.36 -0.15 6.75
C LEU A 90 -12.55 0.32 7.58
N ARG A 91 -12.94 1.59 7.48
CA ARG A 91 -14.18 2.10 8.10
C ARG A 91 -15.42 1.42 7.53
N GLU A 92 -15.49 1.19 6.22
CA GLU A 92 -16.59 0.44 5.60
C GLU A 92 -16.65 -1.00 6.13
N ILE A 93 -15.51 -1.71 6.17
CA ILE A 93 -15.40 -3.08 6.70
C ILE A 93 -15.83 -3.12 8.18
N ALA A 94 -15.34 -2.19 8.99
CA ALA A 94 -15.69 -2.10 10.41
C ALA A 94 -17.20 -1.82 10.62
N SER A 95 -17.81 -0.97 9.79
CA SER A 95 -19.25 -0.70 9.83
C SER A 95 -20.10 -1.96 9.56
N ARG A 96 -19.55 -2.93 8.83
CA ARG A 96 -20.16 -4.24 8.55
C ARG A 96 -19.78 -5.32 9.54
N GLN A 97 -18.98 -4.99 10.56
CA GLN A 97 -18.44 -5.94 11.55
C GLN A 97 -17.63 -7.08 10.91
N GLU A 98 -16.97 -6.78 9.79
CA GLU A 98 -16.10 -7.71 9.08
C GLU A 98 -14.63 -7.59 9.54
N ARG A 99 -13.79 -8.55 9.16
CA ARG A 99 -12.36 -8.57 9.50
C ARG A 99 -11.51 -8.28 8.28
N ALA A 100 -10.46 -7.48 8.46
CA ALA A 100 -9.50 -7.14 7.42
C ALA A 100 -8.09 -7.67 7.74
N LEU A 101 -7.34 -7.99 6.68
CA LEU A 101 -5.89 -8.21 6.72
C LEU A 101 -5.24 -7.20 5.79
N VAL A 102 -4.34 -6.37 6.33
CA VAL A 102 -3.63 -5.32 5.57
C VAL A 102 -2.19 -5.77 5.36
N PHE A 103 -1.76 -5.85 4.11
CA PHE A 103 -0.39 -6.21 3.74
C PHE A 103 0.40 -4.96 3.34
N ILE A 104 1.51 -4.69 4.01
CA ILE A 104 2.38 -3.53 3.78
C ILE A 104 3.81 -4.04 3.56
N GLU A 105 4.40 -3.73 2.41
CA GLU A 105 5.77 -4.15 2.05
C GLU A 105 6.84 -3.36 2.83
N HIS A 106 6.59 -2.08 3.10
CA HIS A 106 7.55 -1.20 3.74
C HIS A 106 7.44 -1.25 5.27
N ARG A 107 8.46 -1.81 5.94
CA ARG A 107 8.45 -2.04 7.40
C ARG A 107 8.18 -0.78 8.23
N GLN A 108 8.79 0.36 7.91
CA GLN A 108 8.52 1.59 8.68
C GLN A 108 7.07 2.07 8.49
N MET A 109 6.51 1.88 7.29
CA MET A 109 5.11 2.22 7.04
C MET A 109 4.18 1.27 7.80
N GLN A 110 4.55 -0.01 7.90
CA GLN A 110 3.79 -0.97 8.72
C GLN A 110 3.75 -0.54 10.19
N HIS A 111 4.89 -0.16 10.77
CA HIS A 111 4.93 0.34 12.14
C HIS A 111 4.07 1.60 12.30
N ARG A 112 4.24 2.58 11.41
CA ARG A 112 3.46 3.82 11.47
C ARG A 112 1.96 3.56 11.29
N PHE A 113 1.58 2.64 10.41
CA PHE A 113 0.18 2.26 10.19
C PHE A 113 -0.48 1.68 11.44
N ILE A 114 0.25 0.90 12.23
CA ILE A 114 -0.25 0.32 13.48
C ILE A 114 -0.57 1.41 14.51
N GLU A 115 0.21 2.50 14.54
CA GLU A 115 -0.01 3.64 15.45
C GLU A 115 -1.21 4.52 15.05
N LEU A 116 -1.71 4.39 13.82
CA LEU A 116 -2.85 5.16 13.30
C LEU A 116 -4.20 4.47 13.51
N ALA A 117 -4.20 3.18 13.82
CA ALA A 117 -5.38 2.35 14.04
C ALA A 117 -5.86 2.42 15.49
#